data_AF-A0AAV6XUW5-F1
#
_entry.id   AF-A0AAV6XUW5-F1
#
_cell.length_a   1.000
_cell.length_b   1.000
_cell.length_c   1.000
_cell.angle_alpha   90.00
_cell.angle_beta   90.00
_cell.angle_gamma   90.00
#
_symmetry.space_group_name_H-M   'P 1'
#
loop_
_entity.id
_entity.type
_entity.pdbx_description
1 polymer ?
#
loop_
_entity_poly.entity_id
_entity_poly.type
_entity_poly.pdbx_seq_one_letter_code
_entity_poly.pdbx_strand_id
1 'polypeptide(L)'
;MGVYWLQGVHMIHCSYNSLWQGQFIQPDWDMFRSDHLCAEFHAGSRAICGGPVYVSDKVGCHDLDLLRKLVLPDGTILRCQHYALPTRDCLFENPLFGKTLLKLWNLNKEFSIEFLEHKLEGEDVAVIKIKGTGKFLAYSSIKPEQVILNNESTEFEWTSDGVLKFEVPWIGGELSLVCILISI
;
A
#
# COMPACT_ATOMS: atom_id res chain seq x y z
N MET A 1 -11.46 -12.02 -20.33
CA MET A 1 -10.88 -12.89 -19.29
C MET A 1 -9.34 -12.90 -19.25
N GLY A 2 -8.61 -12.69 -20.36
CA GLY A 2 -7.14 -12.82 -20.38
C GLY A 2 -6.31 -11.66 -19.79
N VAL A 3 -6.79 -10.40 -19.85
CA VAL A 3 -5.99 -9.22 -19.46
C VAL A 3 -5.65 -9.24 -17.95
N TYR A 4 -6.64 -9.43 -17.08
CA TYR A 4 -6.43 -9.47 -15.62
C TYR A 4 -5.55 -10.65 -15.19
N TRP A 5 -5.71 -11.80 -15.85
CA TRP A 5 -4.91 -12.99 -15.55
C TRP A 5 -3.42 -12.76 -15.82
N LEU A 6 -3.09 -12.13 -16.95
CA LEU A 6 -1.69 -11.84 -17.30
C LEU A 6 -1.05 -10.86 -16.31
N GLN A 7 -1.80 -9.86 -15.83
CA GLN A 7 -1.29 -8.92 -14.82
C GLN A 7 -1.02 -9.58 -13.47
N GLY A 8 -1.87 -10.53 -13.07
CA GLY A 8 -1.65 -11.33 -11.86
C GLY A 8 -0.40 -12.21 -11.97
N VAL A 9 -0.22 -12.90 -13.11
CA VAL A 9 0.98 -13.72 -13.38
C VAL A 9 2.24 -12.88 -13.32
N HIS A 10 2.22 -11.65 -13.86
CA HIS A 10 3.35 -10.71 -13.77
C HIS A 10 3.75 -10.45 -12.31
N MET A 11 2.80 -10.15 -11.42
CA MET A 11 3.10 -9.91 -10.00
C MET A 11 3.61 -11.14 -9.26
N ILE A 12 3.11 -12.33 -9.61
CA ILE A 12 3.65 -13.59 -9.10
C ILE A 12 5.13 -13.70 -9.49
N HIS A 13 5.47 -13.59 -10.78
CA HIS A 13 6.86 -13.69 -11.22
C HIS A 13 7.75 -12.61 -10.60
N CYS A 14 7.31 -11.36 -10.53
CA CYS A 14 8.05 -10.29 -9.88
C CYS A 14 8.35 -10.62 -8.41
N SER A 15 7.37 -11.11 -7.65
CA SER A 15 7.57 -11.43 -6.24
C SER A 15 8.51 -12.62 -5.98
N TYR A 16 8.44 -13.67 -6.80
CA TYR A 16 9.37 -14.80 -6.71
C TYR A 16 10.76 -14.45 -7.23
N ASN A 17 10.86 -13.57 -8.25
CA ASN A 17 12.14 -13.01 -8.68
C ASN A 17 12.77 -12.16 -7.57
N SER A 18 11.98 -11.36 -6.84
CA SER A 18 12.47 -10.65 -5.65
C SER A 18 12.99 -11.62 -4.59
N LEU A 19 12.30 -12.73 -4.34
CA LEU A 19 12.75 -13.75 -3.38
C LEU A 19 14.13 -14.30 -3.74
N TRP A 20 14.37 -14.57 -5.02
CA TRP A 20 15.63 -15.11 -5.50
C TRP A 20 16.74 -14.05 -5.62
N GLN A 21 16.47 -12.97 -6.35
CA GLN A 21 17.47 -12.00 -6.81
C GLN A 21 17.67 -10.83 -5.85
N GLY A 22 16.70 -10.55 -4.97
CA GLY A 22 16.73 -9.39 -4.09
C GLY A 22 17.94 -9.36 -3.16
N GLN A 23 18.53 -10.52 -2.85
CA GLN A 23 19.73 -10.62 -2.02
C GLN A 23 20.97 -9.98 -2.66
N PHE A 24 20.94 -9.71 -3.97
CA PHE A 24 22.07 -9.23 -4.75
C PHE A 24 21.80 -7.90 -5.46
N ILE A 25 20.55 -7.65 -5.83
CA ILE A 25 20.13 -6.47 -6.59
C ILE A 25 18.80 -5.95 -6.06
N GLN A 26 18.53 -4.65 -6.22
CA GLN A 26 17.19 -4.12 -6.00
C GLN A 26 16.29 -4.55 -7.18
N PRO A 27 15.26 -5.39 -6.97
CA PRO A 27 14.39 -5.83 -8.04
C PRO A 27 13.55 -4.69 -8.60
N ASP A 28 13.45 -4.64 -9.92
CA ASP A 28 12.55 -3.75 -10.65
C ASP A 28 11.30 -4.54 -11.08
N TRP A 29 10.11 -4.04 -10.73
CA TRP A 29 8.84 -4.68 -11.06
C TRP A 29 8.25 -4.18 -12.38
N ASP A 30 9.07 -3.50 -13.17
CA ASP A 30 8.78 -2.90 -14.47
C ASP A 30 7.91 -1.64 -14.35
N MET A 31 7.81 -0.88 -15.45
CA MET A 31 6.87 0.22 -15.63
C MET A 31 5.42 -0.25 -15.61
N PHE A 32 4.49 0.67 -15.39
CA PHE A 32 3.08 0.44 -15.66
C PHE A 32 2.45 1.61 -16.42
N ARG A 33 1.30 1.38 -17.04
CA ARG A 33 0.50 2.44 -17.65
C ARG A 33 -0.61 2.83 -16.70
N SER A 34 -0.70 4.10 -16.34
CA SER A 34 -1.73 4.65 -15.46
C SER A 34 -3.12 4.65 -16.12
N ASP A 35 -3.18 4.68 -17.45
CA ASP A 35 -4.44 4.57 -18.22
C ASP A 35 -4.94 3.13 -18.47
N HIS A 36 -4.25 2.12 -17.93
CA HIS A 36 -4.60 0.73 -18.15
C HIS A 36 -5.79 0.29 -17.29
N LEU A 37 -6.59 -0.66 -17.78
CA LEU A 37 -7.73 -1.25 -17.05
C LEU A 37 -7.34 -1.86 -15.67
N CYS A 38 -6.07 -2.21 -15.49
CA CYS A 38 -5.54 -2.75 -14.23
C CYS A 38 -4.56 -1.78 -13.54
N ALA A 39 -4.62 -0.49 -13.84
CA ALA A 39 -3.64 0.49 -13.38
C ALA A 39 -3.59 0.59 -11.84
N GLU A 40 -4.73 0.58 -11.15
CA GLU A 40 -4.75 0.65 -9.68
C GLU A 40 -4.05 -0.56 -9.04
N PHE A 41 -4.26 -1.76 -9.59
CA PHE A 41 -3.56 -2.97 -9.16
C PHE A 41 -2.04 -2.85 -9.33
N HIS A 42 -1.59 -2.28 -10.46
CA HIS A 42 -0.17 -2.05 -10.71
C HIS A 42 0.44 -0.92 -9.88
N ALA A 43 -0.33 0.14 -9.61
CA ALA A 43 0.07 1.22 -8.72
C ALA A 43 0.29 0.69 -7.30
N GLY A 44 -0.68 -0.08 -6.78
CA GLY A 44 -0.56 -0.73 -5.47
C GLY A 44 0.61 -1.70 -5.39
N SER A 45 0.89 -2.46 -6.46
CA SER A 45 2.04 -3.35 -6.47
C SER A 45 3.38 -2.60 -6.44
N ARG A 46 3.47 -1.43 -7.08
CA ARG A 46 4.66 -0.55 -7.03
C ARG A 46 4.81 0.15 -5.70
N ALA A 47 3.70 0.48 -5.03
CA ALA A 47 3.73 1.02 -3.67
C ALA A 47 4.36 0.04 -2.67
N ILE A 48 4.08 -1.27 -2.81
CA ILE A 48 4.65 -2.30 -1.91
C ILE A 48 5.99 -2.86 -2.38
N CYS A 49 6.35 -2.79 -3.68
CA CYS A 49 7.51 -3.55 -4.20
C CYS A 49 8.86 -3.10 -3.62
N GLY A 50 8.96 -1.85 -3.16
CA GLY A 50 10.20 -1.22 -2.71
C GLY A 50 11.20 -0.90 -3.83
N GLY A 51 10.88 -1.25 -5.07
CA GLY A 51 11.61 -0.90 -6.27
C GLY A 51 11.32 0.53 -6.76
N PRO A 52 11.82 0.88 -7.95
CA PRO A 52 11.46 2.12 -8.62
C PRO A 52 9.96 2.17 -9.01
N VAL A 53 9.40 3.39 -9.05
CA VAL A 53 8.03 3.66 -9.49
C VAL A 53 8.10 4.60 -10.70
N TYR A 54 7.72 4.09 -11.87
CA TYR A 54 7.76 4.84 -13.12
C TYR A 54 6.69 4.32 -14.08
N VAL A 55 6.24 5.20 -14.97
CA VAL A 55 5.13 4.93 -15.87
C VAL A 55 5.49 5.04 -17.35
N SER A 56 4.73 4.33 -18.18
CA SER A 56 4.94 4.24 -19.62
C SER A 56 3.73 4.65 -20.45
N ASP A 57 2.87 5.47 -19.85
CA ASP A 57 1.76 6.11 -20.53
C ASP A 57 2.23 6.87 -21.77
N LYS A 58 1.34 6.95 -22.75
CA LYS A 58 1.51 7.88 -23.85
C LYS A 58 1.45 9.31 -23.29
N VAL A 59 2.30 10.19 -23.81
CA VAL A 59 2.30 11.62 -23.45
C VAL A 59 0.89 12.20 -23.59
N GLY A 60 0.40 12.80 -22.50
CA GLY A 60 -0.95 13.40 -22.42
C GLY A 60 -2.07 12.43 -22.05
N CYS A 61 -1.78 11.14 -21.81
CA CYS A 61 -2.75 10.12 -21.42
C CYS A 61 -2.62 9.68 -19.95
N HIS A 62 -1.84 10.39 -19.13
CA HIS A 62 -1.65 10.03 -17.73
C HIS A 62 -2.95 10.17 -16.92
N ASP A 63 -3.25 9.16 -16.11
CA ASP A 63 -4.22 9.26 -15.01
C ASP A 63 -3.54 9.92 -13.81
N LEU A 64 -3.67 11.26 -13.72
CA LEU A 64 -3.04 12.03 -12.65
C LEU A 64 -3.67 11.75 -11.28
N ASP A 65 -4.92 11.32 -11.22
CA ASP A 65 -5.59 11.07 -9.95
C ASP A 65 -5.08 9.77 -9.33
N LEU A 66 -4.83 8.74 -10.15
CA LEU A 66 -4.13 7.54 -9.70
C LEU A 66 -2.67 7.85 -9.29
N LEU A 67 -1.93 8.60 -10.11
CA LEU A 67 -0.51 8.88 -9.83
C LEU A 67 -0.32 9.68 -8.55
N ARG A 68 -1.21 10.63 -8.24
CA ARG A 68 -1.21 11.38 -6.97
C ARG A 68 -1.36 10.48 -5.74
N LYS A 69 -1.96 9.28 -5.86
CA LYS A 69 -2.01 8.31 -4.75
C LYS A 69 -0.63 7.73 -4.39
N LEU A 70 0.36 7.80 -5.30
CA LEU A 70 1.71 7.25 -5.10
C LEU A 70 2.75 8.30 -4.71
N VAL A 71 2.42 9.59 -4.87
CA VAL A 71 3.36 10.70 -4.76
C VAL A 71 2.88 11.67 -3.67
N LEU A 72 3.79 12.07 -2.78
CA LEU A 72 3.53 13.11 -1.81
C LEU A 72 3.48 14.49 -2.48
N PRO A 73 2.86 15.50 -1.85
CA PRO A 73 2.73 16.84 -2.43
C PRO A 73 4.04 17.54 -2.79
N ASP A 74 5.14 17.18 -2.13
CA ASP A 74 6.49 17.66 -2.44
C ASP A 74 7.15 16.95 -3.63
N GLY A 75 6.44 16.02 -4.28
CA GLY A 75 6.91 15.24 -5.41
C GLY A 75 7.72 14.00 -5.02
N THR A 76 7.93 13.74 -3.73
CA THR A 76 8.61 12.53 -3.26
C THR A 76 7.67 11.32 -3.27
N ILE A 77 8.23 10.11 -3.25
CA ILE A 77 7.46 8.86 -3.18
C ILE A 77 7.81 8.10 -1.91
N LEU A 78 6.81 7.46 -1.31
CA LEU A 78 7.03 6.51 -0.24
C LEU A 78 7.52 5.19 -0.84
N ARG A 79 8.64 4.68 -0.33
CA ARG A 79 9.18 3.37 -0.72
C ARG A 79 9.47 2.54 0.52
N CYS A 80 9.06 1.29 0.49
CA CYS A 80 9.47 0.32 1.49
C CYS A 80 11.00 0.15 1.49
N GLN A 81 11.56 -0.21 2.64
CA GLN A 81 13.00 -0.31 2.83
C GLN A 81 13.63 -1.51 2.10
N HIS A 82 12.83 -2.55 1.89
CA HIS A 82 13.29 -3.79 1.28
C HIS A 82 12.52 -4.05 -0.03
N TYR A 83 12.74 -5.18 -0.67
CA TYR A 83 11.91 -5.68 -1.76
C TYR A 83 10.77 -6.56 -1.24
N ALA A 84 9.62 -6.49 -1.92
CA ALA A 84 8.45 -7.28 -1.55
C ALA A 84 8.68 -8.77 -1.80
N LEU A 85 8.18 -9.60 -0.88
CA LEU A 85 8.32 -11.05 -0.89
C LEU A 85 6.97 -11.73 -0.69
N PRO A 86 6.76 -12.95 -1.22
CA PRO A 86 5.68 -13.81 -0.79
C PRO A 86 5.76 -14.07 0.73
N THR A 87 4.61 -14.09 1.41
CA THR A 87 4.59 -14.50 2.81
C THR A 87 4.90 -15.99 2.93
N ARG A 88 5.52 -16.38 4.05
CA ARG A 88 6.00 -17.76 4.26
C ARG A 88 4.89 -18.81 4.12
N ASP A 89 3.67 -18.47 4.51
CA ASP A 89 2.52 -19.39 4.53
C ASP A 89 1.90 -19.63 3.15
N CYS A 90 2.14 -18.76 2.15
CA CYS A 90 1.72 -19.00 0.77
C CYS A 90 2.89 -19.34 -0.17
N LEU A 91 4.11 -19.43 0.33
CA LEU A 91 5.33 -19.55 -0.48
C LEU A 91 5.33 -20.79 -1.40
N PHE A 92 4.77 -21.89 -0.94
CA PHE A 92 4.70 -23.17 -1.69
C PHE A 92 3.29 -23.48 -2.22
N GLU A 93 2.37 -22.52 -2.08
CA GLU A 93 1.01 -22.65 -2.60
C GLU A 93 0.93 -22.07 -4.01
N ASN A 94 0.09 -22.64 -4.87
CA ASN A 94 -0.11 -22.12 -6.22
C ASN A 94 -1.23 -21.06 -6.21
N PRO A 95 -0.94 -19.76 -6.39
CA PRO A 95 -1.96 -18.72 -6.35
C PRO A 95 -2.76 -18.58 -7.66
N LEU A 96 -2.38 -19.27 -8.74
CA LEU A 96 -3.08 -19.19 -10.03
C LEU A 96 -4.24 -20.18 -10.14
N PHE A 97 -4.07 -21.36 -9.56
CA PHE A 97 -5.02 -22.48 -9.69
C PHE A 97 -5.44 -23.07 -8.34
N GLY A 98 -4.81 -22.64 -7.25
CA GLY A 98 -5.15 -23.06 -5.90
C GLY A 98 -6.27 -22.24 -5.27
N LYS A 99 -6.55 -22.52 -3.99
CA LYS A 99 -7.54 -21.78 -3.17
C LYS A 99 -6.92 -20.64 -2.36
N THR A 100 -5.61 -20.48 -2.43
CA THR A 100 -4.83 -19.54 -1.61
C THR A 100 -4.45 -18.32 -2.42
N LEU A 101 -4.69 -17.13 -1.86
CA LEU A 101 -4.24 -15.87 -2.47
C LEU A 101 -2.73 -15.70 -2.28
N LEU A 102 -2.06 -15.10 -3.28
CA LEU A 102 -0.68 -14.63 -3.09
C LEU A 102 -0.71 -13.46 -2.10
N LYS A 103 -0.02 -13.64 -0.97
CA LYS A 103 0.19 -12.57 0.01
C LYS A 103 1.60 -12.04 -0.11
N LEU A 104 1.72 -10.73 -0.23
CA LEU A 104 3.00 -10.04 -0.34
C LEU A 104 3.23 -9.21 0.91
N TRP A 105 4.48 -9.14 1.34
CA TRP A 105 4.90 -8.29 2.44
C TRP A 105 6.20 -7.57 2.12
N ASN A 106 6.40 -6.42 2.75
CA ASN A 106 7.64 -5.66 2.70
C ASN A 106 7.87 -4.96 4.05
N LEU A 107 9.09 -4.48 4.29
CA LEU A 107 9.49 -3.83 5.53
C LEU A 107 9.40 -2.31 5.41
N ASN A 108 8.75 -1.71 6.41
CA ASN A 108 8.84 -0.28 6.72
C ASN A 108 9.49 -0.12 8.10
N LYS A 109 10.14 1.03 8.33
CA LYS A 109 10.98 1.26 9.50
C LYS A 109 10.25 1.15 10.84
N GLU A 110 9.00 1.61 10.88
CA GLU A 110 8.31 1.95 12.14
C GLU A 110 7.09 1.05 12.42
N PHE A 111 6.32 0.69 11.40
CA PHE A 111 5.16 -0.19 11.55
C PHE A 111 4.84 -1.00 10.29
N SER A 112 4.14 -2.12 10.46
CA SER A 112 3.54 -2.92 9.40
C SER A 112 2.01 -2.81 9.44
N ILE A 113 1.39 -2.66 8.27
CA ILE A 113 -0.06 -2.76 8.12
C ILE A 113 -0.41 -4.23 7.92
N GLU A 114 -1.19 -4.81 8.84
CA GLU A 114 -1.66 -6.19 8.73
C GLU A 114 -3.06 -6.29 8.12
N PHE A 115 -3.85 -5.22 8.25
CA PHE A 115 -5.21 -5.17 7.75
C PHE A 115 -5.60 -3.74 7.37
N LEU A 116 -6.33 -3.60 6.26
CA LEU A 116 -6.95 -2.36 5.81
C LEU A 116 -8.33 -2.71 5.26
N GLU A 117 -9.36 -2.04 5.74
CA GLU A 117 -10.74 -2.17 5.30
C GLU A 117 -11.38 -0.78 5.22
N HIS A 118 -12.21 -0.57 4.21
CA HIS A 118 -13.03 0.64 4.05
C HIS A 118 -14.48 0.28 4.33
N LYS A 119 -15.15 1.02 5.22
CA LYS A 119 -16.54 0.81 5.61
C LYS A 119 -17.38 2.04 5.24
N LEU A 120 -18.57 1.80 4.71
CA LEU A 120 -19.52 2.82 4.26
C LEU A 120 -20.90 2.69 4.96
N GLU A 121 -20.94 2.07 6.14
CA GLU A 121 -22.19 1.86 6.89
C GLU A 121 -22.49 3.06 7.81
N GLY A 122 -23.05 4.11 7.22
CA GLY A 122 -23.49 5.32 7.94
C GLY A 122 -22.42 6.40 8.11
N GLU A 123 -21.15 6.01 8.13
CA GLU A 123 -19.97 6.88 8.15
C GLU A 123 -18.90 6.30 7.19
N ASP A 124 -18.11 7.17 6.54
CA ASP A 124 -16.97 6.76 5.70
C ASP A 124 -15.74 6.55 6.60
N VAL A 125 -15.35 5.30 6.81
CA VAL A 125 -14.31 4.93 7.78
C VAL A 125 -13.27 4.00 7.16
N ALA A 126 -12.00 4.40 7.24
CA ALA A 126 -10.87 3.50 7.01
C ALA A 126 -10.45 2.83 8.32
N VAL A 127 -10.55 1.50 8.37
CA VAL A 127 -10.16 0.66 9.51
C VAL A 127 -8.85 -0.04 9.20
N ILE A 128 -7.86 0.17 10.07
CA ILE A 128 -6.49 -0.32 9.86
C ILE A 128 -6.04 -1.05 11.11
N LYS A 129 -5.45 -2.24 10.96
CA LYS A 129 -4.70 -2.89 12.04
C LYS A 129 -3.22 -2.81 11.73
N ILE A 130 -2.49 -2.20 12.65
CA ILE A 130 -1.07 -1.93 12.50
C ILE A 130 -0.28 -2.54 13.65
N LYS A 131 0.91 -3.04 13.35
CA LYS A 131 1.88 -3.52 14.35
C LYS A 131 3.12 -2.66 14.29
N GLY A 132 3.54 -2.09 15.43
CA GLY A 132 4.70 -1.21 15.49
C GLY A 132 4.43 0.05 16.30
N THR A 133 5.28 1.05 16.11
CA THR A 133 5.21 2.35 16.79
C THR A 133 5.92 3.41 15.96
N GLY A 134 5.56 4.67 16.14
CA GLY A 134 6.16 5.81 15.46
C GLY A 134 5.13 6.64 14.72
N LYS A 135 5.59 7.42 13.73
CA LYS A 135 4.76 8.40 13.05
C LYS A 135 4.02 7.75 11.89
N PHE A 136 2.73 7.54 12.06
CA PHE A 136 1.86 7.09 10.98
C PHE A 136 1.71 8.19 9.93
N LEU A 137 1.79 7.81 8.66
CA LEU A 137 1.65 8.69 7.52
C LEU A 137 0.65 8.08 6.54
N ALA A 138 -0.37 8.85 6.18
CA ALA A 138 -1.29 8.51 5.11
C ALA A 138 -1.62 9.75 4.27
N TYR A 139 -2.24 9.50 3.13
CA TYR A 139 -2.83 10.53 2.30
C TYR A 139 -4.35 10.45 2.39
N SER A 140 -5.00 11.58 2.66
CA SER A 140 -6.45 11.73 2.64
C SER A 140 -6.80 13.01 1.90
N SER A 141 -7.55 12.90 0.80
CA SER A 141 -7.99 14.04 -0.01
C SER A 141 -8.93 14.98 0.74
N ILE A 142 -9.58 14.48 1.79
CA ILE A 142 -10.45 15.24 2.69
C ILE A 142 -9.82 15.20 4.08
N LYS A 143 -9.90 16.31 4.82
CA LYS A 143 -9.46 16.35 6.22
C LYS A 143 -10.30 15.34 7.03
N PRO A 144 -9.68 14.37 7.72
CA PRO A 144 -10.43 13.48 8.60
C PRO A 144 -11.17 14.27 9.68
N GLU A 145 -12.35 13.80 10.07
CA GLU A 145 -13.08 14.36 11.21
C GLU A 145 -12.42 13.95 12.53
N GLN A 146 -12.04 12.68 12.59
CA GLN A 146 -11.46 12.07 13.77
C GLN A 146 -10.52 10.91 13.38
N VAL A 147 -9.48 10.73 14.19
CA VAL A 147 -8.68 9.51 14.22
C VAL A 147 -8.88 8.87 15.59
N ILE A 148 -9.29 7.60 15.60
CA ILE A 148 -9.46 6.79 16.81
C ILE A 148 -8.37 5.72 16.80
N LEU A 149 -7.54 5.70 17.83
CA LEU A 149 -6.49 4.71 18.04
C LEU A 149 -6.81 3.92 19.30
N ASN A 150 -6.96 2.59 19.18
CA ASN A 150 -7.24 1.70 20.30
C ASN A 150 -8.45 2.15 21.16
N ASN A 151 -9.51 2.59 20.50
CA ASN A 151 -10.74 3.15 21.09
C ASN A 151 -10.59 4.51 21.78
N GLU A 152 -9.46 5.20 21.58
CA GLU A 152 -9.22 6.54 22.12
C GLU A 152 -9.08 7.57 20.99
N SER A 153 -9.70 8.73 21.15
CA SER A 153 -9.54 9.84 20.20
C SER A 153 -8.08 10.31 20.21
N THR A 154 -7.48 10.40 19.04
CA THR A 154 -6.05 10.71 18.85
C THR A 154 -5.89 12.00 18.07
N GLU A 155 -4.98 12.86 18.54
CA GLU A 155 -4.61 14.07 17.82
C GLU A 155 -3.88 13.72 16.53
N PHE A 156 -4.17 14.47 15.46
CA PHE A 156 -3.54 14.28 14.17
C PHE A 156 -3.24 15.63 13.50
N GLU A 157 -2.22 15.63 12.66
CA GLU A 157 -1.89 16.71 11.74
C GLU A 157 -2.50 16.37 10.37
N TRP A 158 -3.22 17.31 9.76
CA TRP A 158 -3.61 17.22 8.35
C TRP A 158 -3.27 18.52 7.66
N THR A 159 -2.53 18.43 6.56
CA THR A 159 -2.15 19.59 5.75
C THR A 159 -3.05 19.71 4.52
N SER A 160 -3.21 20.92 3.99
CA SER A 160 -4.11 21.22 2.87
C SER A 160 -3.81 20.46 1.58
N ASP A 161 -2.64 19.85 1.51
CA ASP A 161 -2.16 19.00 0.43
C ASP A 161 -2.46 17.50 0.68
N GLY A 162 -3.27 17.18 1.70
CA GLY A 162 -3.81 15.86 1.95
C GLY A 162 -2.97 14.96 2.85
N VAL A 163 -1.82 15.42 3.35
CA VAL A 163 -0.96 14.59 4.20
C VAL A 163 -1.53 14.51 5.62
N LEU A 164 -1.86 13.28 6.04
CA LEU A 164 -2.32 12.94 7.38
C LEU A 164 -1.19 12.30 8.20
N LYS A 165 -0.98 12.78 9.42
CA LYS A 165 0.04 12.28 10.34
C LYS A 165 -0.48 12.16 11.76
N PHE A 166 -0.12 11.09 12.47
CA PHE A 166 -0.37 10.95 13.90
C PHE A 166 0.62 9.95 14.51
N GLU A 167 0.78 9.97 15.84
CA GLU A 167 1.69 9.07 16.54
C GLU A 167 0.99 7.76 16.93
N VAL A 168 1.71 6.65 16.79
CA VAL A 168 1.27 5.31 17.19
C VAL A 168 2.17 4.83 18.32
N PRO A 169 1.65 4.64 19.55
CA PRO A 169 2.45 4.17 20.67
C PRO A 169 2.71 2.68 20.58
N TRP A 170 3.81 2.23 21.17
CA TRP A 170 4.08 0.81 21.31
C TRP A 170 3.20 0.20 22.41
N ILE A 171 2.34 -0.76 22.05
CA ILE A 171 1.42 -1.43 22.97
C ILE A 171 1.85 -2.86 23.35
N GLY A 172 3.16 -3.15 23.30
CA GLY A 172 3.68 -4.44 23.81
C GLY A 172 3.56 -5.62 22.83
N GLY A 173 3.54 -5.36 21.52
CA GLY A 173 3.56 -6.41 20.48
C GLY A 173 2.18 -6.82 19.94
N GLU A 174 1.11 -6.30 20.54
CA GLU A 174 -0.26 -6.38 20.04
C GLU A 174 -0.48 -5.47 18.82
N LEU A 175 -1.61 -5.67 18.14
CA LEU A 175 -2.05 -4.83 17.03
C LEU A 175 -2.77 -3.58 17.54
N SER A 176 -2.32 -2.42 17.09
CA SER A 176 -3.09 -1.19 17.24
C SER A 176 -4.21 -1.14 16.20
N LEU A 177 -5.41 -0.79 16.64
CA LEU A 177 -6.56 -0.55 15.78
C LEU A 177 -6.69 0.95 15.51
N VAL A 178 -6.61 1.35 14.25
CA VAL A 178 -6.82 2.73 13.79
C VAL A 178 -8.15 2.79 13.04
N CYS A 179 -9.01 3.74 13.39
CA CYS A 179 -10.15 4.14 12.60
C CYS A 179 -9.97 5.60 12.18
N ILE A 180 -10.01 5.88 10.88
CA ILE A 180 -9.95 7.24 10.32
C ILE A 180 -11.34 7.54 9.77
N LEU A 181 -12.03 8.51 10.36
CA LEU A 181 -13.36 8.93 9.97
C LEU A 181 -13.25 10.09 8.98
N ILE A 182 -13.93 9.98 7.84
CA ILE A 182 -13.88 10.94 6.73
C ILE A 182 -15.29 11.47 6.48
N SER A 183 -15.48 12.79 6.38
CA SER A 183 -16.74 13.37 5.92
C SER A 183 -16.87 13.19 4.41
N ILE A 184 -18.07 12.82 3.94
CA ILE A 184 -18.45 12.94 2.53
C ILE A 184 -19.12 14.31 2.31
#